data_AF-A0A4P9XQD3-F1
#
_entry.id   AF-A0A4P9XQD3-F1
#
_cell.length_a   1.000
_cell.length_b   1.000
_cell.length_c   1.000
_cell.angle_alpha   90.00
_cell.angle_beta   90.00
_cell.angle_gamma   90.00
#
_symmetry.space_group_name_H-M   'P 1'
#
loop_
_entity.id
_entity.type
_entity.pdbx_description
1 polymer ?
#
loop_
_entity_poly.entity_id
_entity_poly.type
_entity_poly.pdbx_seq_one_letter_code
_entity_poly.pdbx_strand_id
1 'polypeptide(L)'
;MSMRGLTVFIADIRKCRVRELEEKRINKELANIRAKFKEGKLDGYQRKKYVCKLLYIYILGWDVEFGHSEAVNLICSAKYSEMQIGYLALTLLLSENHEMIRLLVNSSLY
;
A
#
# COMPACT_ATOMS: atom_id res chain seq x y z
N MET A 1 -10.58 7.07 -12.11
CA MET A 1 -11.01 7.84 -10.91
C MET A 1 -9.79 8.18 -10.06
N SER A 2 -9.63 9.44 -9.67
CA SER A 2 -8.51 9.91 -8.84
C SER A 2 -8.68 9.48 -7.37
N MET A 3 -7.60 9.00 -6.74
CA MET A 3 -7.59 8.63 -5.33
C MET A 3 -7.36 9.86 -4.45
N ARG A 4 -8.41 10.65 -4.19
CA ARG A 4 -8.32 11.93 -3.45
C ARG A 4 -7.54 11.82 -2.14
N GLY A 5 -7.76 10.74 -1.38
CA GLY A 5 -7.05 10.53 -0.11
C GLY A 5 -5.54 10.30 -0.25
N LEU A 6 -5.07 9.74 -1.37
CA LEU A 6 -3.65 9.62 -1.68
C LEU A 6 -3.07 10.98 -2.10
N THR A 7 -3.77 11.70 -2.98
CA THR A 7 -3.34 13.03 -3.44
C THR A 7 -3.19 14.02 -2.28
N VAL A 8 -4.14 14.01 -1.34
CA VAL A 8 -4.06 14.85 -0.13
C VAL A 8 -2.87 14.45 0.74
N PHE A 9 -2.62 13.15 0.94
CA PHE A 9 -1.47 12.68 1.71
C PHE A 9 -0.14 13.12 1.10
N ILE A 10 0.03 12.96 -0.22
CA ILE A 10 1.22 13.42 -0.94
C ILE A 10 1.37 14.95 -0.81
N ALA A 11 0.28 15.70 -0.93
CA ALA A 11 0.30 17.15 -0.78
C ALA A 11 0.68 17.59 0.65
N ASP A 12 0.22 16.86 1.68
CA ASP A 12 0.59 17.11 3.07
C ASP A 12 2.09 16.90 3.28
N ILE A 13 2.63 15.78 2.79
CA ILE A 13 4.06 15.45 2.89
C ILE A 13 4.91 16.50 2.17
N ARG A 14 4.53 16.89 0.96
CA ARG A 14 5.23 17.94 0.19
C ARG A 14 5.22 19.32 0.86
N LYS A 15 4.31 19.57 1.82
CA LYS A 15 4.26 20.82 2.60
C LYS A 15 5.15 20.78 3.84
N CYS A 16 5.61 19.60 4.26
CA CYS A 16 6.55 19.47 5.37
C CYS A 16 7.89 20.09 4.96
N ARG A 17 8.37 21.07 5.74
CA ARG A 17 9.62 21.78 5.47
C ARG A 17 10.82 21.23 6.23
N VAL A 18 10.58 20.32 7.18
CA VAL A 18 11.60 19.68 8.02
C VAL A 18 11.27 18.20 8.20
N ARG A 19 12.30 17.38 8.39
CA ARG A 19 12.21 15.91 8.41
C ARG A 19 11.31 15.41 9.53
N GLU A 20 11.32 16.07 10.69
CA GLU A 20 10.52 15.70 11.85
C GLU A 20 9.01 15.86 11.60
N LEU A 21 8.60 16.87 10.81
CA LEU A 21 7.20 17.05 10.43
C LEU A 21 6.75 15.98 9.45
N GLU A 22 7.62 15.62 8.51
CA GLU A 22 7.38 14.53 7.57
C GLU A 22 7.21 13.20 8.33
N GLU A 23 8.16 12.87 9.21
CA GLU A 23 8.13 11.68 10.05
C GLU A 23 6.83 11.59 10.87
N LYS A 24 6.46 12.68 11.55
CA LYS A 24 5.22 12.76 12.32
C LYS A 24 3.98 12.51 11.45
N ARG A 25 3.96 13.05 10.22
CA ARG A 25 2.84 12.86 9.28
C ARG A 25 2.76 11.43 8.76
N ILE A 26 3.91 10.81 8.50
CA ILE A 26 4.05 9.41 8.07
C ILE A 26 3.59 8.47 9.18
N ASN A 27 4.11 8.62 10.40
CA ASN A 27 3.73 7.79 11.55
C ASN A 27 2.23 7.86 11.84
N LYS A 28 1.62 9.05 11.73
CA LYS A 28 0.17 9.21 11.84
C LYS A 28 -0.59 8.44 10.76
N GLU A 29 -0.11 8.47 9.52
CA GLU A 29 -0.74 7.74 8.41
C GLU A 29 -0.57 6.22 8.57
N LEU A 30 0.62 5.75 8.94
CA LEU A 30 0.89 4.33 9.21
C LEU A 30 -0.02 3.78 10.31
N ALA A 31 -0.18 4.51 11.42
CA ALA A 31 -1.11 4.14 12.49
C ALA A 31 -2.56 4.05 12.00
N ASN A 32 -3.00 5.02 11.19
CA ASN A 32 -4.34 5.02 10.61
C ASN A 32 -4.56 3.82 9.66
N ILE A 33 -3.60 3.55 8.76
CA ILE A 33 -3.69 2.42 7.84
C ILE A 33 -3.72 1.10 8.61
N ARG A 34 -2.87 0.94 9.63
CA ARG A 34 -2.82 -0.27 10.46
C ARG A 34 -4.15 -0.52 11.17
N ALA A 35 -4.77 0.52 11.72
CA ALA A 35 -6.11 0.42 12.31
C ALA A 35 -7.15 0.00 11.28
N LYS A 36 -7.12 0.59 10.08
CA LYS A 36 -8.06 0.27 9.00
C LYS A 36 -7.91 -1.15 8.45
N PHE A 37 -6.69 -1.68 8.37
CA PHE A 37 -6.46 -3.07 8.00
C PHE A 37 -6.98 -4.02 9.08
N LYS A 38 -6.75 -3.70 10.36
CA LYS A 38 -7.26 -4.52 11.48
C LYS A 38 -8.79 -4.57 11.55
N GLU A 39 -9.49 -3.50 11.16
CA GLU A 39 -10.95 -3.48 11.10
C GLU A 39 -11.54 -4.47 10.07
N GLY A 40 -10.78 -4.84 9.03
CA GLY A 40 -11.16 -5.86 8.03
C GLY A 40 -12.31 -5.48 7.08
N LYS A 41 -12.97 -4.33 7.27
CA LYS A 41 -14.12 -3.87 6.47
C LYS A 41 -13.71 -2.92 5.35
N LEU A 42 -12.75 -3.33 4.52
CA LEU A 42 -12.25 -2.53 3.40
C LEU A 42 -12.76 -3.04 2.05
N ASP A 43 -13.33 -2.14 1.27
CA ASP A 43 -13.57 -2.41 -0.15
C ASP A 43 -12.27 -2.34 -0.97
N GLY A 44 -12.32 -2.81 -2.22
CA GLY A 44 -11.16 -2.82 -3.11
C GLY A 44 -10.58 -1.42 -3.40
N TYR A 45 -11.42 -0.38 -3.43
CA TYR A 45 -10.95 0.99 -3.62
C TYR A 45 -10.18 1.51 -2.40
N GLN A 46 -10.69 1.28 -1.20
CA GLN A 46 -10.06 1.67 0.04
C GLN A 46 -8.75 0.92 0.26
N ARG A 47 -8.75 -0.40 0.03
CA ARG A 47 -7.55 -1.24 0.08
C ARG A 47 -6.48 -0.72 -0.87
N LYS A 48 -6.84 -0.51 -2.13
CA LYS A 48 -5.96 0.07 -3.15
C LYS A 48 -5.37 1.41 -2.70
N LYS A 49 -6.22 2.32 -2.22
CA LYS A 49 -5.80 3.64 -1.72
C LYS A 49 -4.76 3.52 -0.61
N TYR A 50 -4.96 2.64 0.36
CA TYR A 50 -4.03 2.47 1.47
C TYR A 50 -2.72 1.79 1.07
N VAL A 51 -2.78 0.76 0.22
CA VAL A 51 -1.57 0.14 -0.34
C VAL A 51 -0.75 1.14 -1.15
N CYS A 52 -1.38 2.01 -1.95
CA CYS A 52 -0.66 3.09 -2.63
C CYS A 52 0.02 4.09 -1.68
N LYS A 53 -0.59 4.38 -0.52
CA LYS A 53 0.06 5.23 0.49
C LYS A 53 1.29 4.55 1.09
N LEU A 54 1.20 3.25 1.39
CA LEU A 54 2.33 2.47 1.89
C LEU A 54 3.48 2.42 0.87
N LEU A 55 3.17 2.18 -0.41
CA LEU A 55 4.14 2.25 -1.50
C LEU A 55 4.83 3.62 -1.57
N TYR A 56 4.06 4.70 -1.43
CA TYR A 56 4.65 6.05 -1.45
C TYR A 56 5.60 6.28 -0.28
N ILE A 57 5.21 5.84 0.94
CA ILE A 57 6.06 5.90 2.13
C ILE A 57 7.36 5.12 1.92
N TYR A 58 7.27 3.91 1.37
CA TYR A 58 8.43 3.09 1.03
C TYR A 58 9.36 3.77 0.01
N ILE A 59 8.80 4.35 -1.06
CA ILE A 59 9.58 5.08 -2.08
C ILE A 59 10.30 6.31 -1.49
N LEU A 60 9.73 6.94 -0.46
CA LEU A 60 10.40 8.02 0.27
C LEU A 60 11.56 7.54 1.15
N GLY A 61 11.78 6.21 1.27
CA GLY A 61 12.85 5.60 2.05
C GLY A 61 12.49 5.30 3.50
N TRP A 62 11.20 5.33 3.84
CA TRP A 62 10.72 4.95 5.17
C TRP A 62 10.36 3.47 5.21
N ASP A 63 10.61 2.83 6.34
CA ASP A 63 10.33 1.42 6.51
C ASP A 63 8.83 1.11 6.57
N VAL A 64 8.44 0.01 5.93
CA VAL A 64 7.05 -0.46 5.82
C VAL A 64 6.99 -1.97 6.04
N GLU A 65 6.75 -2.35 7.29
CA GLU A 65 6.74 -3.75 7.73
C GLU A 65 5.38 -4.46 7.55
N PHE A 66 4.38 -3.81 6.95
CA PHE A 66 3.03 -4.37 6.84
C PHE A 66 2.31 -3.98 5.55
N GLY A 67 1.19 -4.66 5.27
CA GLY A 67 0.35 -4.40 4.10
C GLY A 67 0.47 -5.46 2.99
N HIS A 68 1.37 -6.42 3.14
CA HIS A 68 1.61 -7.52 2.21
C HIS A 68 0.35 -8.36 1.96
N SER A 69 -0.38 -8.73 3.01
CA SER A 69 -1.65 -9.45 2.87
C SER A 69 -2.69 -8.65 2.08
N GLU A 70 -2.75 -7.33 2.27
CA GLU A 70 -3.66 -6.48 1.51
C GLU A 70 -3.23 -6.32 0.04
N ALA A 71 -1.92 -6.32 -0.24
CA ALA A 71 -1.41 -6.38 -1.60
C ALA A 71 -1.82 -7.68 -2.30
N VAL A 72 -1.73 -8.83 -1.61
CA VAL A 72 -2.21 -10.12 -2.11
C VAL A 72 -3.71 -10.08 -2.41
N ASN A 73 -4.52 -9.56 -1.49
CA ASN A 73 -5.96 -9.41 -1.71
C ASN A 73 -6.30 -8.53 -2.92
N LEU A 74 -5.44 -7.57 -3.28
CA LEU A 74 -5.60 -6.77 -4.49
C LEU A 74 -5.25 -7.56 -5.75
N ILE A 75 -4.23 -8.43 -5.71
CA ILE A 75 -3.87 -9.30 -6.84
C ILE A 75 -5.04 -10.20 -7.22
N CYS A 76 -5.73 -10.75 -6.23
CA CYS A 76 -6.89 -11.62 -6.44
C CYS A 76 -8.17 -10.87 -6.87
N SER A 77 -8.13 -9.54 -7.00
CA SER A 77 -9.31 -8.77 -7.42
C SER A 77 -9.59 -8.93 -8.91
N ALA A 78 -10.87 -9.09 -9.26
CA ALA A 78 -11.33 -9.10 -10.65
C ALA A 78 -11.17 -7.74 -11.37
N LYS A 79 -10.89 -6.66 -10.63
CA LYS A 79 -10.69 -5.32 -11.21
C LYS A 79 -9.22 -5.11 -11.53
N TYR A 80 -8.91 -4.90 -12.81
CA TYR A 80 -7.55 -4.63 -13.28
C TYR A 80 -6.83 -3.53 -12.48
N SER A 81 -7.50 -2.42 -12.18
CA SER A 81 -6.89 -1.30 -11.43
C SER A 81 -6.50 -1.65 -9.99
N GLU A 82 -7.09 -2.69 -9.40
CA GLU A 82 -6.75 -3.19 -8.07
C GLU A 82 -5.60 -4.19 -8.21
N MET A 83 -5.73 -5.16 -9.11
CA MET A 83 -4.71 -6.15 -9.45
C MET A 83 -3.35 -5.51 -9.77
N GLN A 84 -3.35 -4.46 -10.60
CA GLN A 84 -2.14 -3.72 -10.97
C GLN A 84 -1.40 -3.14 -9.76
N ILE A 85 -2.13 -2.60 -8.78
CA ILE A 85 -1.53 -2.05 -7.56
C ILE A 85 -1.03 -3.18 -6.65
N GLY A 86 -1.75 -4.29 -6.58
CA GLY A 86 -1.33 -5.49 -5.84
C GLY A 86 0.03 -6.01 -6.34
N TYR A 87 0.18 -6.19 -7.66
CA TYR A 87 1.44 -6.63 -8.26
C TYR A 87 2.58 -5.64 -7.99
N LEU A 88 2.34 -4.33 -8.18
CA LEU A 88 3.35 -3.30 -7.90
C LEU A 88 3.81 -3.32 -6.44
N ALA A 89 2.86 -3.46 -5.51
CA ALA A 89 3.14 -3.55 -4.08
C ALA A 89 3.96 -4.79 -3.74
N LEU A 90 3.65 -5.93 -4.35
CA LEU A 90 4.39 -7.17 -4.13
C LEU A 90 5.84 -7.05 -4.62
N THR A 91 6.06 -6.47 -5.81
CA THR A 91 7.42 -6.27 -6.35
C THR A 91 8.27 -5.35 -5.49
N LEU A 92 7.66 -4.32 -4.91
CA LEU A 92 8.39 -3.31 -4.12
C LEU A 92 8.56 -3.70 -2.64
N LEU A 93 7.62 -4.45 -2.06
CA LEU A 93 7.61 -4.82 -0.64
C LEU A 93 8.07 -6.26 -0.36
N LEU A 94 8.12 -7.14 -1.36
CA LEU A 94 8.59 -8.54 -1.22
C LEU A 94 9.86 -8.84 -2.02
N SER A 95 10.74 -7.86 -2.22
CA SER A 95 12.04 -8.12 -2.85
C SER A 95 12.87 -9.23 -2.19
N GLU A 96 12.48 -9.72 -1.00
CA GLU A 96 13.22 -10.76 -0.26
C GLU A 96 12.51 -12.13 -0.14
N ASN A 97 11.22 -12.28 -0.49
CA ASN A 97 10.47 -13.55 -0.26
C ASN A 97 9.98 -14.20 -1.57
N HIS A 98 10.90 -14.92 -2.23
CA HIS A 98 10.73 -15.52 -3.56
C HIS A 98 9.63 -16.61 -3.63
N GLU A 99 9.27 -17.23 -2.50
CA GLU A 99 8.30 -18.32 -2.43
C GLU A 99 6.84 -17.82 -2.47
N MET A 100 6.55 -16.71 -1.82
CA MET A 100 5.20 -16.12 -1.80
C MET A 100 4.81 -15.58 -3.19
N ILE A 101 5.78 -15.02 -3.93
CA ILE A 101 5.57 -14.56 -5.31
C ILE A 101 5.22 -15.74 -6.24
N ARG A 102 5.92 -16.87 -6.10
CA ARG A 102 5.67 -18.08 -6.92
C ARG A 102 4.28 -18.66 -6.68
N LEU A 103 3.84 -18.73 -5.42
CA LEU A 103 2.50 -19.23 -5.08
C LEU A 103 1.39 -18.35 -5.67
N LEU A 104 1.58 -17.03 -5.67
CA LEU A 104 0.59 -16.09 -6.19
C LEU A 104 0.45 -16.14 -7.70
N VAL A 105 1.56 -16.19 -8.45
CA VAL A 105 1.55 -16.31 -9.92
C VAL A 105 0.85 -17.60 -10.37
N ASN A 106 1.07 -18.71 -9.65
CA ASN A 106 0.41 -19.96 -9.97
C ASN A 106 -1.09 -19.94 -9.66
N SER A 107 -1.52 -19.20 -8.63
CA SER A 107 -2.95 -19.09 -8.28
C SER A 107 -3.78 -18.18 -9.20
N SER A 108 -3.14 -17.24 -9.91
CA SER A 108 -3.80 -16.35 -10.86
C SER A 108 -3.79 -16.86 -12.31
N LEU A 109 -3.13 -17.99 -12.57
CA LEU A 109 -3.08 -18.68 -13.87
C LEU A 109 -4.06 -19.86 -14.00
N TYR A 110 -4.92 -20.08 -13.00
CA TYR A 110 -6.01 -21.06 -13.02
C TYR A 110 -7.37 -20.40 -12.78
#